data_AF-A0A9N7VWX2-F1
#
_entry.id   AF-A0A9N7VWX2-F1
#
_cell.length_a   1.000
_cell.length_b   1.000
_cell.length_c   1.000
_cell.angle_alpha   90.00
_cell.angle_beta   90.00
_cell.angle_gamma   90.00
#
_symmetry.space_group_name_H-M   'P 1'
#
loop_
_entity.id
_entity.type
_entity.pdbx_description
1 polymer ?
#
loop_
_entity_poly.entity_id
_entity_poly.type
_entity_poly.pdbx_seq_one_letter_code
_entity_poly.pdbx_strand_id
1 'polypeptide(L)'
;MASLLTDPLLEVCGRGPAPNKNFYYLTVNKSDVKWRWWTISLRAVDRYAKPGELRESHQQFLDNTWLQSEVSLVFGRPILQYAKALCQGHFDYLDKLPDSLLLRIINYLELEDVGQLARTSHRFKKLCGSEEFWEQAVRRRCNTVPVDVESLALEEGWREIFFTSKLQLQKKISRRRLRLEEQRGRQVSSESPETNRTSSSEEECHHGLIGFDQNSCCGVDPDLSPEPEAAPDTSQ
;
A
#
# COMPACT_ATOMS: atom_id res chain seq x y z
N MET A 1 2.20 19.88 14.36
CA MET A 1 2.10 19.22 13.03
C MET A 1 0.67 18.80 12.65
N ALA A 2 -0.34 18.87 13.53
CA ALA A 2 -1.72 18.49 13.23
C ALA A 2 -2.45 19.38 12.19
N SER A 3 -1.90 20.55 11.83
CA SER A 3 -2.50 21.47 10.87
C SER A 3 -2.68 20.87 9.46
N LEU A 4 -1.82 19.92 9.08
CA LEU A 4 -1.81 19.27 7.77
C LEU A 4 -2.91 18.21 7.59
N LEU A 5 -3.52 17.73 8.67
CA LEU A 5 -4.56 16.70 8.61
C LEU A 5 -5.90 17.35 8.26
N THR A 6 -6.82 16.61 7.67
CA THR A 6 -8.19 17.09 7.43
C THR A 6 -9.07 16.73 8.62
N ASP A 7 -9.97 17.63 9.03
CA ASP A 7 -10.99 17.31 10.03
C ASP A 7 -12.20 16.63 9.35
N PRO A 8 -12.85 15.65 10.00
CA PRO A 8 -12.53 15.06 11.31
C PRO A 8 -11.40 14.02 11.25
N LEU A 9 -10.67 13.86 12.36
CA LEU A 9 -9.58 12.89 12.48
C LEU A 9 -10.10 11.46 12.69
N LEU A 10 -11.20 11.34 13.42
CA LEU A 10 -11.95 10.10 13.62
C LEU A 10 -13.44 10.42 13.53
N GLU A 11 -14.16 9.58 12.80
CA GLU A 11 -15.60 9.60 12.71
C GLU A 11 -16.12 8.16 12.81
N VAL A 12 -16.99 7.90 13.78
CA VAL A 12 -17.59 6.59 13.95
C VAL A 12 -19.00 6.68 14.50
N CYS A 13 -19.86 5.80 14.03
CA CYS A 13 -21.27 5.72 14.41
C CYS A 13 -21.65 4.31 14.83
N GLY A 14 -22.55 4.17 15.80
CA GLY A 14 -22.84 2.88 16.41
C GLY A 14 -24.14 2.89 17.21
N ARG A 15 -24.67 1.71 17.49
CA ARG A 15 -25.85 1.56 18.35
C ARG A 15 -25.39 1.10 19.72
N GLY A 16 -26.02 1.65 20.76
CA GLY A 16 -25.79 1.18 22.12
C GLY A 16 -26.10 -0.32 22.28
N PRO A 17 -25.44 -1.02 23.21
CA PRO A 17 -25.79 -2.38 23.56
C PRO A 17 -27.15 -2.44 24.29
N ALA A 18 -27.82 -3.58 24.20
CA ALA A 18 -29.08 -3.80 24.91
C ALA A 18 -28.90 -3.55 26.43
N PRO A 19 -29.89 -2.92 27.09
CA PRO A 19 -31.24 -2.60 26.61
C PRO A 19 -31.36 -1.29 25.82
N ASN A 20 -30.29 -0.49 25.79
CA ASN A 20 -30.28 0.82 25.14
C ASN A 20 -30.21 0.66 23.61
N LYS A 21 -31.16 1.23 22.88
CA LYS A 21 -31.20 1.19 21.40
C LYS A 21 -30.79 2.50 20.76
N ASN A 22 -30.32 3.47 21.55
CA ASN A 22 -29.92 4.77 21.05
C ASN A 22 -28.79 4.65 20.03
N PHE A 23 -28.79 5.57 19.10
CA PHE A 23 -27.72 5.71 18.12
C PHE A 23 -26.74 6.75 18.62
N TYR A 24 -25.46 6.46 18.47
CA TYR A 24 -24.36 7.29 18.92
C TYR A 24 -23.43 7.61 17.77
N TYR A 25 -22.81 8.77 17.87
CA TYR A 25 -21.88 9.28 16.88
C TYR A 25 -20.76 10.01 17.60
N LEU A 26 -19.54 9.52 17.43
CA LEU A 26 -18.32 10.08 17.99
C LEU A 26 -17.51 10.73 16.87
N THR A 27 -17.11 11.98 17.08
CA THR A 27 -16.19 12.70 16.21
C THR A 27 -15.04 13.26 17.01
N VAL A 28 -13.81 12.98 16.58
CA VAL A 28 -12.62 13.64 17.12
C VAL A 28 -12.09 14.60 16.07
N ASN A 29 -12.17 15.89 16.36
CA ASN A 29 -11.56 16.95 15.55
C ASN A 29 -10.17 17.28 16.12
N LYS A 30 -9.42 18.12 15.42
CA LYS A 30 -8.12 18.64 15.87
C LYS A 30 -8.15 19.36 17.22
N SER A 31 -9.27 19.96 17.60
CA SER A 31 -9.40 20.77 18.82
C SER A 31 -10.30 20.17 19.89
N ASP A 32 -11.25 19.34 19.49
CA ASP A 32 -12.38 18.94 20.33
C ASP A 32 -12.93 17.57 19.97
N VAL A 33 -13.53 16.93 20.96
CA VAL A 33 -14.29 15.69 20.82
C VAL A 33 -15.78 16.03 20.90
N LYS A 34 -16.55 15.50 19.95
CA LYS A 34 -18.01 15.60 19.94
C LYS A 34 -18.62 14.22 20.12
N TRP A 35 -19.47 14.10 21.14
CA TRP A 35 -20.28 12.93 21.41
C TRP A 35 -21.74 13.29 21.18
N ARG A 36 -22.36 12.68 20.17
CA ARG A 36 -23.76 12.89 19.82
C ARG A 36 -24.57 11.63 20.00
N TRP A 37 -25.82 11.77 20.40
CA TRP A 37 -26.73 10.64 20.52
C TRP A 37 -28.16 10.99 20.11
N TRP A 38 -28.85 9.99 19.58
CA TRP A 38 -30.26 10.03 19.20
C TRP A 38 -30.99 8.98 19.99
N THR A 39 -32.01 9.41 20.72
CA THR A 39 -32.91 8.50 21.44
C THR A 39 -33.79 7.76 20.44
N ILE A 40 -33.66 6.44 20.36
CA ILE A 40 -34.51 5.62 19.48
C ILE A 40 -35.59 4.99 20.36
N SER A 41 -36.81 5.52 20.25
CA SER A 41 -37.96 5.10 21.05
C SER A 41 -39.22 5.05 20.18
N LEU A 42 -40.09 4.07 20.46
CA LEU A 42 -41.41 3.96 19.82
C LEU A 42 -42.43 4.92 20.45
N ARG A 43 -42.08 5.59 21.55
CA ARG A 43 -42.99 6.48 22.27
C ARG A 43 -43.21 7.75 21.47
N ALA A 44 -44.45 8.19 21.40
CA ALA A 44 -44.82 9.40 20.66
C ALA A 44 -44.12 10.67 21.16
N VAL A 45 -43.81 10.73 22.46
CA VAL A 45 -43.12 11.86 23.11
C VAL A 45 -41.71 12.06 22.56
N ASP A 46 -41.04 10.97 22.19
CA ASP A 46 -39.64 11.00 21.74
C ASP A 46 -39.53 11.20 20.22
N ARG A 47 -40.64 11.21 19.47
CA ARG A 47 -40.64 11.33 17.99
C ARG A 47 -40.03 12.64 17.47
N TYR A 48 -40.04 13.69 18.29
CA TYR A 48 -39.47 15.00 17.96
C TYR A 48 -38.29 15.36 18.87
N ALA A 49 -37.76 14.40 19.62
CA ALA A 49 -36.60 14.63 20.47
C ALA A 49 -35.39 15.02 19.60
N LYS A 50 -34.78 16.16 19.93
CA LYS A 50 -33.55 16.59 19.27
C LYS A 50 -32.38 15.73 19.74
N PRO A 51 -31.36 15.55 18.90
CA PRO A 51 -30.16 14.81 19.30
C PRO A 51 -29.46 15.53 20.44
N GLY A 52 -28.97 14.77 21.41
CA GLY A 52 -28.06 15.30 22.41
C GLY A 52 -26.67 15.46 21.83
N GLU A 53 -25.95 16.50 22.26
CA GLU A 53 -24.55 16.73 21.92
C GLU A 53 -23.79 17.13 23.18
N LEU A 54 -22.68 16.44 23.42
CA LEU A 54 -21.65 16.83 24.37
C LEU A 54 -20.39 17.15 23.58
N ARG A 55 -19.82 18.33 23.82
CA ARG A 55 -18.59 18.79 23.19
C ARG A 55 -17.56 19.06 24.27
N GLU A 56 -16.40 18.42 24.16
CA GLU A 56 -15.31 18.54 25.12
C GLU A 56 -14.01 18.88 24.40
N SER A 57 -13.12 19.61 25.07
CA SER A 57 -11.73 19.69 24.65
C SER A 57 -11.03 18.34 24.82
N HIS A 58 -9.88 18.15 24.16
CA HIS A 58 -9.09 16.92 24.30
C HIS A 58 -8.72 16.62 25.77
N GLN A 59 -8.32 17.64 26.54
CA GLN A 59 -7.98 17.44 27.95
C GLN A 59 -9.20 17.01 28.78
N GLN A 60 -10.35 17.66 28.59
CA GLN A 60 -11.58 17.29 29.27
C GLN A 60 -12.00 15.85 28.94
N PHE A 61 -11.89 15.45 27.68
CA PHE A 61 -12.17 14.06 27.28
C PHE A 61 -11.23 13.05 27.95
N LEU A 62 -9.94 13.38 28.08
CA LEU A 62 -8.95 12.53 28.73
C LEU A 62 -9.19 12.37 30.24
N ASP A 63 -9.77 13.39 30.88
CA ASP A 63 -10.12 13.37 32.30
C ASP A 63 -11.54 12.79 32.56
N ASN A 64 -12.42 12.82 31.57
CA ASN A 64 -13.81 12.35 31.68
C ASN A 64 -13.93 10.83 31.59
N THR A 65 -13.80 10.15 32.73
CA THR A 65 -13.93 8.68 32.84
C THR A 65 -15.31 8.15 32.44
N TRP A 66 -16.37 8.93 32.64
CA TRP A 66 -17.72 8.54 32.25
C TRP A 66 -17.86 8.46 30.74
N LEU A 67 -17.48 9.53 30.02
CA LEU A 67 -17.58 9.55 28.56
C LEU A 67 -16.68 8.50 27.91
N GLN A 68 -15.49 8.26 28.46
CA GLN A 68 -14.61 7.18 28.00
C GLN A 68 -15.26 5.79 28.18
N SER A 69 -15.95 5.58 29.30
CA SER A 69 -16.67 4.33 29.55
C SER A 69 -17.80 4.12 28.54
N GLU A 70 -18.57 5.17 28.24
CA GLU A 70 -19.62 5.14 27.21
C GLU A 70 -19.04 4.85 25.81
N VAL A 71 -17.95 5.53 25.42
CA VAL A 71 -17.27 5.28 24.14
C VAL A 71 -16.80 3.82 24.07
N SER A 72 -16.17 3.29 25.12
CA SER A 72 -15.73 1.89 25.14
C SER A 72 -16.88 0.91 25.11
N LEU A 73 -18.03 1.25 25.69
CA LEU A 73 -19.20 0.40 25.75
C LEU A 73 -19.93 0.33 24.41
N VAL A 74 -20.00 1.45 23.68
CA VAL A 74 -20.67 1.53 22.37
C VAL A 74 -19.76 1.07 21.23
N PHE A 75 -18.50 1.50 21.25
CA PHE A 75 -17.56 1.32 20.13
C PHE A 75 -16.45 0.30 20.41
N GLY A 76 -16.33 -0.14 21.67
CA GLY A 76 -15.26 -1.05 22.07
C GLY A 76 -13.97 -0.35 22.48
N ARG A 77 -13.11 -1.12 23.14
CA ARG A 77 -11.81 -0.64 23.66
C ARG A 77 -10.86 -0.12 22.57
N PRO A 78 -10.74 -0.73 21.37
CA PRO A 78 -9.80 -0.25 20.35
C PRO A 78 -10.12 1.18 19.91
N ILE A 79 -11.39 1.51 19.72
CA ILE A 79 -11.82 2.85 19.31
C ILE A 79 -11.58 3.87 20.43
N LEU A 80 -11.83 3.49 21.69
CA LEU A 80 -11.49 4.36 22.83
C LEU A 80 -9.99 4.65 22.87
N GLN A 81 -9.15 3.63 22.76
CA GLN A 81 -7.69 3.79 22.78
C GLN A 81 -7.23 4.69 21.62
N TYR A 82 -7.80 4.50 20.44
CA TYR A 82 -7.51 5.33 19.28
C TYR A 82 -7.93 6.79 19.49
N ALA A 83 -9.14 7.04 19.98
CA ALA A 83 -9.61 8.39 20.29
C ALA A 83 -8.73 9.09 21.35
N LYS A 84 -8.28 8.37 22.38
CA LYS A 84 -7.32 8.88 23.37
C LYS A 84 -5.98 9.24 22.75
N ALA A 85 -5.44 8.37 21.89
CA ALA A 85 -4.18 8.61 21.20
C ALA A 85 -4.26 9.90 20.38
N LEU A 86 -5.36 10.10 19.64
CA LEU A 86 -5.62 11.33 18.88
C LEU A 86 -5.70 12.57 19.79
N CYS A 87 -6.37 12.49 20.94
CA CYS A 87 -6.46 13.58 21.91
C CYS A 87 -5.12 13.92 22.57
N GLN A 88 -4.20 12.95 22.64
CA GLN A 88 -2.82 13.14 23.13
C GLN A 88 -1.88 13.64 22.03
N GLY A 89 -2.35 13.82 20.80
CA GLY A 89 -1.56 14.30 19.68
C GLY A 89 -0.83 13.20 18.89
N HIS A 90 -1.15 11.93 19.11
CA HIS A 90 -0.64 10.83 18.32
C HIS A 90 -1.52 10.63 17.09
N PHE A 91 -1.04 11.06 15.93
CA PHE A 91 -1.77 11.00 14.67
C PHE A 91 -1.09 10.07 13.66
N ASP A 92 -1.89 9.30 12.92
CA ASP A 92 -1.41 8.47 11.82
C ASP A 92 -1.19 9.30 10.56
N TYR A 93 -0.11 10.07 10.53
CA TYR A 93 0.23 10.91 9.37
C TYR A 93 0.42 10.08 8.10
N LEU A 94 1.03 8.91 8.23
CA LEU A 94 1.40 8.07 7.09
C LEU A 94 0.17 7.57 6.33
N ASP A 95 -0.90 7.20 7.05
CA ASP A 95 -2.12 6.71 6.39
C ASP A 95 -2.99 7.83 5.79
N LYS A 96 -2.68 9.10 6.08
CA LYS A 96 -3.39 10.25 5.48
C LYS A 96 -2.65 10.87 4.30
N LEU A 97 -1.38 10.49 4.06
CA LEU A 97 -0.62 11.01 2.92
C LEU A 97 -1.17 10.46 1.59
N PRO A 98 -1.11 11.22 0.49
CA PRO A 98 -1.45 10.70 -0.84
C PRO A 98 -0.44 9.65 -1.30
N ASP A 99 -0.91 8.71 -2.13
CA ASP A 99 -0.11 7.58 -2.61
C ASP A 99 1.18 8.02 -3.33
N SER A 100 1.17 9.13 -4.05
CA SER A 100 2.37 9.67 -4.74
C SER A 100 3.48 10.08 -3.76
N LEU A 101 3.13 10.69 -2.62
CA LEU A 101 4.10 11.05 -1.59
C LEU A 101 4.57 9.81 -0.82
N LEU A 102 3.67 8.87 -0.56
CA LEU A 102 4.04 7.60 0.05
C LEU A 102 5.01 6.82 -0.83
N LEU A 103 4.74 6.68 -2.13
CA LEU A 103 5.67 6.06 -3.06
C LEU A 103 7.03 6.74 -3.04
N ARG A 104 7.08 8.08 -3.00
CA ARG A 104 8.34 8.81 -2.88
C ARG A 104 9.10 8.47 -1.60
N ILE A 105 8.40 8.37 -0.45
CA ILE A 105 8.99 7.99 0.84
C ILE A 105 9.50 6.54 0.78
N ILE A 106 8.66 5.61 0.32
CA ILE A 106 8.97 4.17 0.21
C ILE A 106 10.21 3.95 -0.65
N ASN A 107 10.36 4.71 -1.74
CA ASN A 107 11.53 4.58 -2.61
C ASN A 107 12.87 4.90 -1.94
N TYR A 108 12.89 5.65 -0.83
CA TYR A 108 14.12 5.90 -0.05
C TYR A 108 14.45 4.76 0.92
N LEU A 109 13.55 3.80 1.12
CA LEU A 109 13.77 2.65 1.99
C LEU A 109 14.56 1.56 1.27
N GLU A 110 15.24 0.73 2.05
CA GLU A 110 15.89 -0.48 1.56
C GLU A 110 14.83 -1.55 1.22
N LEU A 111 15.18 -2.51 0.35
CA LEU A 111 14.22 -3.54 -0.09
C LEU A 111 13.72 -4.42 1.05
N GLU A 112 14.56 -4.66 2.06
CA GLU A 112 14.17 -5.41 3.26
C GLU A 112 13.06 -4.67 4.02
N ASP A 113 13.26 -3.37 4.27
CA ASP A 113 12.27 -2.51 4.93
C ASP A 113 10.98 -2.38 4.11
N VAL A 114 11.08 -2.30 2.79
CA VAL A 114 9.90 -2.30 1.89
C VAL A 114 9.08 -3.58 2.06
N GLY A 115 9.77 -4.72 2.19
CA GLY A 115 9.15 -6.02 2.47
C GLY A 115 8.42 -6.05 3.81
N GLN A 116 9.03 -5.49 4.87
CA GLN A 116 8.37 -5.39 6.18
C GLN A 116 7.20 -4.40 6.16
N LEU A 117 7.38 -3.24 5.52
CA LEU A 117 6.34 -2.22 5.40
C LEU A 117 5.10 -2.77 4.68
N ALA A 118 5.29 -3.59 3.63
CA ALA A 118 4.20 -4.23 2.90
C ALA A 118 3.34 -5.16 3.77
N ARG A 119 3.86 -5.63 4.92
CA ARG A 119 3.13 -6.51 5.86
C ARG A 119 2.31 -5.74 6.88
N THR A 120 2.52 -4.44 7.02
CA THR A 120 1.84 -3.61 8.04
C THR A 120 0.40 -3.25 7.67
N SER A 121 0.12 -3.06 6.38
CA SER A 121 -1.20 -2.66 5.89
C SER A 121 -1.44 -3.14 4.46
N HIS A 122 -2.71 -3.44 4.13
CA HIS A 122 -3.13 -3.73 2.76
C HIS A 122 -2.78 -2.62 1.77
N ARG A 123 -2.81 -1.36 2.22
CA ARG A 123 -2.47 -0.22 1.37
C ARG A 123 -0.97 -0.20 1.04
N PHE A 124 -0.11 -0.38 2.04
CA PHE A 124 1.33 -0.50 1.80
C PHE A 124 1.67 -1.74 0.99
N LYS A 125 0.98 -2.87 1.20
CA LYS A 125 1.13 -4.05 0.34
C LYS A 125 0.90 -3.73 -1.13
N LYS A 126 -0.14 -2.95 -1.45
CA LYS A 126 -0.45 -2.53 -2.81
C LYS A 126 0.58 -1.56 -3.37
N LEU A 127 1.02 -0.57 -2.58
CA LEU A 127 2.00 0.43 -3.00
C LEU A 127 3.40 -0.17 -3.21
N CYS A 128 3.89 -1.00 -2.29
CA CYS A 128 5.17 -1.69 -2.43
C CYS A 128 5.15 -2.75 -3.55
N GLY A 129 3.96 -3.19 -3.97
CA GLY A 129 3.76 -4.11 -5.09
C GLY A 129 3.46 -3.44 -6.42
N SER A 130 3.42 -2.11 -6.49
CA SER A 130 3.01 -1.41 -7.71
C SER A 130 4.13 -1.39 -8.76
N GLU A 131 3.74 -1.42 -10.04
CA GLU A 131 4.68 -1.31 -11.16
C GLU A 131 5.46 0.02 -11.10
N GLU A 132 4.81 1.10 -10.69
CA GLU A 132 5.44 2.42 -10.51
C GLU A 132 6.60 2.39 -9.49
N PHE A 133 6.43 1.63 -8.40
CA PHE A 133 7.49 1.47 -7.40
C PHE A 133 8.68 0.70 -8.00
N TRP A 134 8.41 -0.45 -8.64
CA TRP A 134 9.47 -1.28 -9.19
C TRP A 134 10.20 -0.63 -10.37
N GLU A 135 9.47 0.12 -11.20
CA GLU A 135 10.03 0.96 -12.25
C GLU A 135 11.03 1.98 -11.69
N GLN A 136 10.64 2.69 -10.62
CA GLN A 136 11.52 3.65 -9.95
C GLN A 136 12.71 2.95 -9.27
N ALA A 137 12.51 1.77 -8.68
CA ALA A 137 13.59 0.98 -8.09
C ALA A 137 14.62 0.55 -9.14
N VAL A 138 14.18 0.11 -10.34
CA VAL A 138 15.07 -0.23 -11.46
C VAL A 138 15.81 1.01 -11.95
N ARG A 139 15.11 2.12 -12.19
CA ARG A 139 15.75 3.38 -12.67
C ARG A 139 16.73 3.98 -11.66
N ARG A 140 16.54 3.77 -10.36
CA ARG A 140 17.52 4.21 -9.35
C ARG A 140 18.82 3.40 -9.40
N ARG A 141 18.74 2.12 -9.73
CA ARG A 141 19.91 1.24 -9.86
C ARG A 141 20.56 1.35 -11.24
N CYS A 142 19.78 1.70 -12.27
CA CYS A 142 20.22 1.82 -13.64
C CYS A 142 20.19 3.29 -14.07
N ASN A 143 21.36 3.92 -14.22
CA ASN A 143 21.46 5.32 -14.68
C ASN A 143 20.71 5.57 -16.02
N THR A 144 20.65 4.55 -16.88
CA THR A 144 19.86 4.57 -18.12
C THR A 144 19.17 3.23 -18.31
N VAL A 145 17.86 3.23 -18.51
CA VAL A 145 17.09 2.02 -18.86
C VAL A 145 16.98 1.96 -20.39
N PRO A 146 17.52 0.92 -21.05
CA PRO A 146 17.40 0.79 -22.50
C PRO A 146 15.96 0.48 -22.92
N VAL A 147 15.56 0.97 -24.10
CA VAL A 147 14.20 0.87 -24.64
C VAL A 147 13.70 -0.58 -24.73
N ASP A 148 14.60 -1.53 -24.98
CA ASP A 148 14.25 -2.95 -25.01
C ASP A 148 13.85 -3.52 -23.64
N VAL A 149 14.46 -3.01 -22.57
CA VAL A 149 14.10 -3.41 -21.19
C VAL A 149 12.79 -2.75 -20.79
N GLU A 150 12.58 -1.48 -21.14
CA GLU A 150 11.34 -0.76 -20.86
C GLU A 150 10.14 -1.40 -21.58
N SER A 151 10.30 -1.70 -22.87
CA SER A 151 9.26 -2.38 -23.64
C SER A 151 9.01 -3.82 -23.17
N LEU A 152 10.02 -4.50 -22.59
CA LEU A 152 9.83 -5.81 -21.97
C LEU A 152 9.13 -5.67 -20.62
N ALA A 153 9.38 -4.59 -19.89
CA ALA A 153 8.73 -4.29 -18.61
C ALA A 153 7.25 -4.03 -18.77
N LEU A 154 6.86 -3.38 -19.86
CA LEU A 154 5.46 -3.17 -20.19
C LEU A 154 4.72 -4.49 -20.51
N GLU A 155 5.43 -5.53 -20.97
CA GLU A 155 4.87 -6.84 -21.26
C GLU A 155 4.85 -7.78 -20.05
N GLU A 156 5.94 -7.83 -19.28
CA GLU A 156 6.14 -8.81 -18.20
C GLU A 156 6.03 -8.22 -16.78
N GLY A 157 6.10 -6.90 -16.64
CA GLY A 157 6.15 -6.18 -15.36
C GLY A 157 7.58 -5.80 -14.93
N TRP A 158 7.72 -4.61 -14.37
CA TRP A 158 8.94 -4.08 -13.78
C TRP A 158 9.41 -4.90 -12.59
N ARG A 159 8.48 -5.43 -11.79
CA ARG A 159 8.82 -6.30 -10.66
C ARG A 159 9.55 -7.55 -11.12
N GLU A 160 9.05 -8.21 -12.16
CA GLU A 160 9.66 -9.44 -12.70
C GLU A 160 11.02 -9.16 -13.31
N ILE A 161 11.19 -8.03 -13.99
CA ILE A 161 12.51 -7.59 -14.49
C ILE A 161 13.49 -7.35 -13.36
N PHE A 162 13.04 -6.74 -12.26
CA PHE A 162 13.90 -6.46 -11.11
C PHE A 162 14.50 -7.75 -10.52
N PHE A 163 13.71 -8.82 -10.42
CA PHE A 163 14.17 -10.10 -9.88
C PHE A 163 14.82 -11.03 -10.92
N THR A 164 14.69 -10.74 -12.21
CA THR A 164 15.28 -11.57 -13.28
C THR A 164 16.79 -11.43 -13.33
N SER A 165 17.52 -12.55 -13.41
CA SER A 165 18.98 -12.57 -13.58
C SER A 165 19.41 -11.91 -14.90
N LYS A 166 20.58 -11.25 -14.92
CA LYS A 166 21.15 -10.61 -16.13
C LYS A 166 21.11 -11.52 -17.36
N LEU A 167 21.50 -12.78 -17.20
CA LEU A 167 21.57 -13.75 -18.31
C LEU A 167 20.16 -14.09 -18.83
N GLN A 168 19.20 -14.24 -17.93
CA GLN A 168 17.81 -14.51 -18.29
C GLN A 168 17.17 -13.31 -18.98
N LEU A 169 17.45 -12.10 -18.51
CA LEU A 169 16.97 -10.86 -19.11
C LEU A 169 17.53 -10.69 -20.53
N GLN A 170 18.84 -10.89 -20.72
CA GLN A 170 19.47 -10.86 -22.04
C GLN A 170 18.86 -11.89 -22.99
N LYS A 171 18.63 -13.12 -22.50
CA LYS A 171 18.01 -14.18 -23.31
C LYS A 171 16.58 -13.82 -23.72
N LYS A 172 15.79 -13.21 -22.82
CA LYS A 172 14.44 -12.73 -23.12
C LYS A 172 14.46 -11.62 -24.18
N ILE A 173 15.34 -10.64 -24.04
CA ILE A 173 15.52 -9.55 -25.02
C ILE A 173 15.94 -10.11 -26.38
N SER A 174 16.95 -10.98 -26.42
CA SER A 174 17.43 -11.60 -27.67
C SER A 174 16.34 -12.38 -28.40
N ARG A 175 15.58 -13.20 -27.66
CA ARG A 175 14.42 -13.93 -28.22
C ARG A 175 13.35 -13.00 -28.77
N ARG A 176 13.10 -11.87 -28.09
CA ARG A 176 12.11 -10.88 -28.52
C ARG A 176 12.54 -10.15 -29.79
N ARG A 177 13.81 -9.75 -29.89
CA ARG A 177 14.39 -9.16 -31.11
C ARG A 177 14.23 -10.11 -32.31
N LEU A 178 14.59 -11.39 -32.14
CA LEU A 178 14.44 -12.41 -33.19
C LEU A 178 12.98 -12.54 -33.68
N ARG A 179 12.01 -12.58 -32.76
CA ARG A 179 10.58 -12.66 -33.10
C ARG A 179 10.08 -11.43 -33.87
N LEU A 180 10.54 -10.23 -33.50
CA LEU A 180 10.19 -9.00 -34.21
C LEU A 180 10.78 -8.98 -35.62
N GLU A 181 12.00 -9.50 -35.79
CA GLU A 181 12.67 -9.63 -37.08
C GLU A 181 11.96 -10.64 -38.00
N GLU A 182 11.53 -11.78 -37.46
CA GLU A 182 10.72 -12.79 -38.17
C GLU A 182 9.36 -12.22 -38.61
N GLN A 183 8.71 -11.41 -37.79
CA GLN A 183 7.45 -10.76 -38.13
C GLN A 183 7.61 -9.68 -39.20
N ARG A 184 8.67 -8.87 -39.11
CA ARG A 184 9.00 -7.85 -40.12
C ARG A 184 9.36 -8.48 -41.47
N GLY A 185 10.11 -9.58 -41.49
CA GLY A 185 10.43 -10.33 -42.71
C GLY A 185 9.19 -10.96 -43.37
N ARG A 186 8.17 -11.30 -42.59
CA ARG A 186 6.89 -11.85 -43.10
C ARG A 186 5.98 -10.76 -43.68
N GLN A 187 6.03 -9.53 -43.15
CA GLN A 187 5.29 -8.36 -43.70
C GLN A 187 5.92 -7.77 -44.97
N VAL A 188 7.25 -7.80 -45.12
CA VAL A 188 7.92 -7.34 -46.35
C VAL A 188 7.66 -8.29 -47.53
N SER A 189 7.30 -9.55 -47.27
CA SER A 189 6.89 -10.50 -48.33
C SER A 189 5.48 -10.25 -48.89
N SER A 190 4.67 -9.35 -48.31
CA SER A 190 3.30 -9.05 -48.79
C SER A 190 3.13 -7.69 -49.48
N GLU A 191 4.13 -6.81 -49.46
CA GLU A 191 4.08 -5.51 -50.17
C GLU A 191 5.31 -5.38 -51.08
N SER A 192 5.11 -5.58 -52.39
CA SER A 192 5.99 -5.03 -53.44
C SER A 192 5.54 -3.58 -53.70
N PRO A 193 6.43 -2.59 -54.02
CA PRO A 193 7.31 -2.67 -55.19
C PRO A 193 8.69 -1.96 -55.12
N GLU A 194 9.52 -2.34 -56.09
CA GLU A 194 10.56 -1.59 -56.82
C GLU A 194 11.68 -0.79 -56.09
N THR A 195 12.88 -1.37 -56.20
CA THR A 195 14.20 -0.77 -56.44
C THR A 195 14.38 0.76 -56.33
N ASN A 196 15.26 1.18 -55.41
CA ASN A 196 16.61 1.60 -55.80
C ASN A 196 17.60 1.66 -54.62
N ARG A 197 18.84 1.24 -54.92
CA ARG A 197 20.00 1.20 -54.02
C ARG A 197 20.46 2.61 -53.61
N THR A 198 20.90 2.80 -52.37
CA THR A 198 22.08 3.64 -52.06
C THR A 198 22.77 3.17 -50.77
N SER A 199 24.09 3.35 -50.78
CA SER A 199 25.19 2.85 -49.94
C SER A 199 25.27 3.38 -48.49
N SER A 200 26.12 2.72 -47.69
CA SER A 200 26.78 3.16 -46.43
C SER A 200 25.90 3.20 -45.18
N SER A 201 26.38 2.91 -43.97
CA SER A 201 27.71 2.54 -43.46
C SER A 201 27.49 2.00 -42.04
N GLU A 202 28.43 1.19 -41.58
CA GLU A 202 28.51 0.62 -40.23
C GLU A 202 28.43 1.72 -39.15
N GLU A 203 27.52 1.56 -38.18
CA GLU A 203 27.69 2.13 -36.83
C GLU A 203 27.39 1.04 -35.81
N GLU A 204 28.47 0.42 -35.37
CA GLU A 204 28.53 -0.54 -34.28
C GLU A 204 28.23 0.20 -32.96
N CYS A 205 26.97 0.21 -32.53
CA CYS A 205 26.61 0.76 -31.22
C CYS A 205 27.05 -0.19 -30.11
N HIS A 206 28.19 0.12 -29.51
CA HIS A 206 28.64 -0.43 -28.23
C HIS A 206 27.60 -0.12 -27.14
N HIS A 207 26.66 -1.04 -26.91
CA HIS A 207 25.76 -0.95 -25.76
C HIS A 207 26.47 -1.47 -24.51
N GLY A 208 26.98 -0.51 -23.71
CA GLY A 208 27.46 -0.74 -22.36
C GLY A 208 26.42 -1.49 -21.52
N LEU A 209 26.88 -2.60 -20.95
CA LEU A 209 26.10 -3.51 -20.12
C LEU A 209 25.62 -2.83 -18.83
N ILE A 210 24.36 -3.08 -18.48
CA ILE A 210 23.78 -2.70 -17.19
C ILE A 210 24.56 -3.40 -16.07
N GLY A 211 25.34 -2.63 -15.31
CA GLY A 211 26.00 -3.07 -14.09
C GLY A 211 24.98 -3.24 -12.96
N PHE A 212 24.23 -4.33 -12.94
CA PHE A 212 23.62 -4.78 -11.68
C PHE A 212 24.72 -5.42 -10.81
N ASP A 213 25.21 -4.70 -9.81
CA ASP A 213 26.00 -5.31 -8.74
C ASP A 213 25.06 -6.13 -7.86
N GLN A 214 24.95 -7.42 -8.18
CA GLN A 214 24.30 -8.40 -7.33
C GLN A 214 25.33 -8.87 -6.29
N ASN A 215 25.64 -8.00 -5.32
CA ASN A 215 26.43 -8.41 -4.17
C ASN A 215 25.88 -7.80 -2.89
N SER A 216 24.65 -8.21 -2.54
CA SER A 216 24.14 -8.31 -1.17
C SER A 216 22.63 -8.56 -1.26
N CYS A 217 22.21 -9.81 -1.11
CA CYS A 217 20.90 -10.17 -0.56
C CYS A 217 20.92 -11.67 -0.26
N CYS A 218 20.96 -11.95 1.03
CA CYS A 218 21.03 -13.26 1.66
C CYS A 218 19.83 -14.13 1.25
N GLY A 219 20.09 -15.43 1.06
CA GLY A 219 19.05 -16.41 0.77
C GLY A 219 18.06 -16.56 1.93
N VAL A 220 16.78 -16.59 1.58
CA VAL A 220 15.73 -17.11 2.45
C VAL A 220 14.98 -18.16 1.64
N ASP A 221 15.28 -19.43 1.91
CA ASP A 221 14.53 -20.57 1.40
C ASP A 221 13.12 -20.59 2.01
N PRO A 222 12.07 -20.83 1.22
CA PRO A 222 10.72 -21.00 1.74
C PRO A 222 10.31 -22.47 1.64
N ASP A 223 10.67 -23.33 2.61
CA ASP A 223 9.85 -24.52 2.88
C ASP A 223 10.21 -25.19 4.21
N LEU A 224 9.33 -25.08 5.21
CA LEU A 224 9.25 -26.03 6.31
C LEU A 224 7.78 -26.15 6.74
N SER A 225 7.12 -27.16 6.19
CA SER A 225 5.89 -27.72 6.75
C SER A 225 6.19 -28.43 8.08
N PRO A 226 5.37 -28.29 9.13
CA PRO A 226 5.53 -29.10 10.33
C PRO A 226 4.78 -30.44 10.18
N GLU A 227 5.50 -31.56 10.26
CA GLU A 227 4.91 -32.87 10.54
C GLU A 227 4.61 -33.04 12.05
N PRO A 228 3.64 -33.89 12.44
CA PRO A 228 3.14 -33.98 13.81
C PRO A 228 3.85 -35.09 14.60
N GLU A 229 4.35 -34.80 15.80
CA GLU A 229 4.79 -35.83 16.75
C GLU A 229 3.84 -35.99 17.94
N ALA A 230 3.25 -37.18 17.98
CA ALA A 230 3.09 -38.11 19.10
C ALA A 230 2.83 -37.57 20.53
N ALA A 231 1.66 -37.96 21.05
CA ALA A 231 1.37 -38.01 22.48
C ALA A 231 2.23 -39.07 23.22
N PRO A 232 2.44 -38.90 24.53
CA PRO A 232 2.59 -40.03 25.42
C PRO A 232 1.43 -40.12 26.42
N ASP A 233 0.79 -41.28 26.39
CA ASP A 233 -0.05 -41.82 27.44
C ASP A 233 0.86 -42.51 28.48
N THR A 234 0.87 -42.08 29.74
CA THR A 234 1.12 -43.00 30.86
C THR A 234 0.58 -42.47 32.20
N SER A 235 -0.36 -43.23 32.74
CA SER A 235 -0.81 -43.38 34.12
C SER A 235 0.18 -43.03 35.25
N GLN A 236 -0.25 -42.22 36.20
CA GLN A 236 -0.51 -42.58 37.62
C GLN A 236 -1.22 -41.44 38.35
#